data_AF-A0A0F9GMB0-F1
#
_entry.id   AF-A0A0F9GMB0-F1
#
_cell.length_a   1.000
_cell.length_b   1.000
_cell.length_c   1.000
_cell.angle_alpha   90.00
_cell.angle_beta   90.00
_cell.angle_gamma   90.00
#
_symmetry.space_group_name_H-M   'P 1'
#
loop_
_entity.id
_entity.type
_entity.pdbx_description
1 polymer ?
#
loop_
_entity_poly.entity_id
_entity_poly.type
_entity_poly.pdbx_seq_one_letter_code
_entity_poly.pdbx_strand_id
1 'polypeptide(L)'
;SSRVEASIGRETRPIADIPYIVLSDSIILYQIVKPPLDVKDFLEWKERMFSQFLTSLESIFQEAFKRNLHLRGGVSYGECYISPESGEDSIKIEHILIGRPFTEAVKMERLQSWMGVAFHPSMSEYLEKSTLKESLIEYKIPLKDNSCTKEFPKYTIAWVDASMETHRKRFDQWQTENPRQEKIKSNTIKYFEEYITRNPPLRHIGSIVLNPDHD
;
A
#
# COMPACT_ATOMS: atom_id res chain seq x y z
N SER A 1 38.24 -20.12 -33.37
CA SER A 1 37.59 -19.52 -34.53
C SER A 1 36.11 -19.79 -34.44
N SER A 2 35.32 -18.76 -34.13
CA SER A 2 33.94 -18.54 -34.63
C SER A 2 33.29 -17.43 -33.79
N ARG A 3 33.30 -16.22 -34.35
CA ARG A 3 32.31 -15.17 -34.07
C ARG A 3 30.91 -15.74 -34.30
N VAL A 4 29.94 -15.36 -33.47
CA VAL A 4 28.57 -15.12 -33.93
C VAL A 4 28.07 -13.83 -33.29
N GLU A 5 27.68 -12.91 -34.17
CA GLU A 5 27.18 -11.57 -33.93
C GLU A 5 25.70 -11.59 -33.49
N ALA A 6 25.27 -10.42 -33.03
CA ALA A 6 23.98 -10.05 -32.50
C ALA A 6 22.74 -10.50 -33.31
N SER A 7 21.61 -10.65 -32.61
CA SER A 7 20.30 -10.32 -33.14
C SER A 7 19.54 -9.43 -32.16
N ILE A 8 19.40 -8.17 -32.56
CA ILE A 8 18.55 -7.13 -31.98
C ILE A 8 17.08 -7.50 -32.21
N GLY A 9 16.22 -7.22 -31.23
CA GLY A 9 14.83 -6.86 -31.50
C GLY A 9 13.77 -7.81 -30.93
N ARG A 10 13.27 -7.48 -29.74
CA ARG A 10 11.83 -7.28 -29.53
C ARG A 10 11.65 -6.38 -28.31
N GLU A 11 11.12 -5.20 -28.58
CA GLU A 11 10.72 -4.19 -27.60
C GLU A 11 9.77 -4.81 -26.58
N THR A 12 10.27 -5.06 -25.37
CA THR A 12 9.41 -5.23 -24.21
C THR A 12 9.10 -3.84 -23.67
N ARG A 13 7.84 -3.41 -23.88
CA ARG A 13 7.24 -2.21 -23.29
C ARG A 13 7.62 -2.11 -21.79
N PRO A 14 7.82 -0.90 -21.23
CA PRO A 14 8.15 -0.78 -19.82
C PRO A 14 6.96 -1.27 -18.99
N ILE A 15 7.13 -2.45 -18.40
CA ILE A 15 6.36 -2.90 -17.24
C ILE A 15 6.77 -1.96 -16.12
N ALA A 16 5.80 -1.28 -15.50
CA ALA A 16 6.03 -0.23 -14.51
C ALA A 16 7.15 -0.59 -13.51
N ASP A 17 8.19 0.24 -13.45
CA ASP A 17 9.34 0.13 -12.55
C ASP A 17 8.91 0.37 -11.09
N ILE A 18 8.33 -0.63 -10.44
CA ILE A 18 8.10 -0.61 -8.99
C ILE A 18 9.03 -1.65 -8.35
N PRO A 19 10.23 -1.26 -7.87
CA PRO A 19 11.08 -2.16 -7.11
C PRO A 19 10.48 -2.34 -5.71
N TYR A 20 10.04 -3.56 -5.41
CA TYR A 20 9.63 -3.93 -4.05
C TYR A 20 10.44 -5.12 -3.55
N ILE A 21 10.55 -5.23 -2.23
CA ILE A 21 11.31 -6.30 -1.55
C ILE A 21 10.35 -7.09 -0.68
N VAL A 22 10.47 -8.41 -0.77
CA VAL A 22 9.76 -9.34 0.09
C VAL A 22 10.73 -9.83 1.15
N LEU A 23 10.46 -9.54 2.42
CA LEU A 23 11.06 -10.28 3.52
C LEU A 23 10.04 -11.31 4.00
N SER A 24 10.50 -12.51 4.34
CA SER A 24 9.64 -13.53 4.93
C SER A 24 8.93 -12.94 6.16
N ASP A 25 7.60 -13.01 6.11
CA ASP A 25 6.58 -12.45 7.03
C ASP A 25 6.17 -10.99 6.80
N SER A 26 6.82 -10.23 5.90
CA SER A 26 6.46 -8.82 5.63
C SER A 26 6.84 -8.36 4.22
N ILE A 27 5.84 -7.94 3.44
CA ILE A 27 6.04 -7.29 2.14
C ILE A 27 6.43 -5.83 2.39
N ILE A 28 7.59 -5.40 1.87
CA ILE A 28 8.06 -4.01 1.97
C ILE A 28 7.93 -3.37 0.59
N LEU A 29 7.02 -2.40 0.51
CA LEU A 29 6.91 -1.51 -0.63
C LEU A 29 7.53 -0.18 -0.25
N TYR A 30 8.47 0.31 -1.05
CA TYR A 30 9.04 1.65 -0.86
C TYR A 30 8.91 2.46 -2.13
N GLN A 31 8.82 3.77 -1.96
CA GLN A 31 8.84 4.71 -3.06
C GLN A 31 9.96 5.71 -2.83
N ILE A 32 10.87 5.82 -3.80
CA ILE A 32 11.93 6.82 -3.76
C ILE A 32 11.33 8.15 -4.16
N VAL A 33 11.31 9.10 -3.22
CA VAL A 33 10.88 10.47 -3.48
C VAL A 33 12.12 11.34 -3.69
N LYS A 34 12.71 11.29 -4.89
CA LYS A 34 13.76 12.23 -5.34
C LYS A 34 13.21 13.11 -6.48
N PRO A 35 13.17 14.44 -6.33
CA PRO A 35 12.67 15.30 -7.39
C PRO A 35 13.58 15.21 -8.62
N PRO A 36 13.02 15.10 -9.84
CA PRO A 36 13.76 15.37 -11.06
C PRO A 36 14.27 16.81 -11.06
N LEU A 37 15.43 17.06 -11.66
CA LEU A 37 16.08 18.38 -11.70
C LEU A 37 15.19 19.49 -12.30
N ASP A 38 14.22 19.13 -13.14
CA ASP A 38 13.42 20.07 -13.94
C ASP A 38 11.94 20.17 -13.53
N VAL A 39 11.56 19.67 -12.34
CA VAL A 39 10.16 19.78 -11.89
C VAL A 39 9.89 21.18 -11.35
N LYS A 40 9.16 21.97 -12.16
CA LYS A 40 8.69 23.32 -11.78
C LYS A 40 7.68 23.30 -10.63
N ASP A 41 6.95 22.20 -10.43
CA ASP A 41 6.00 22.02 -9.34
C ASP A 41 6.28 20.73 -8.54
N PHE A 42 7.12 20.88 -7.51
CA PHE A 42 7.54 19.78 -6.62
C PHE A 42 6.33 19.09 -5.94
N LEU A 43 5.27 19.85 -5.65
CA LEU A 43 4.10 19.33 -4.96
C LEU A 43 3.29 18.43 -5.89
N GLU A 44 3.00 18.89 -7.11
CA GLU A 44 2.26 18.11 -8.12
C GLU A 44 2.95 16.76 -8.39
N TRP A 45 4.27 16.77 -8.58
CA TRP A 45 5.03 15.53 -8.78
C TRP A 45 4.93 14.60 -7.56
N LYS A 46 5.08 15.13 -6.34
CA LYS A 46 4.99 14.34 -5.10
C LYS A 46 3.60 13.72 -4.96
N GLU A 47 2.54 14.46 -5.27
CA GLU A 47 1.16 13.94 -5.26
C GLU A 47 0.96 12.84 -6.29
N ARG A 48 1.43 13.01 -7.52
CA ARG A 48 1.33 11.98 -8.56
C ARG A 48 2.03 10.68 -8.13
N MET A 49 3.24 10.79 -7.60
CA MET A 49 3.98 9.63 -7.10
C MET A 49 3.22 8.97 -5.93
N PHE A 50 2.76 9.75 -4.96
CA PHE A 50 2.03 9.19 -3.83
C PHE A 50 0.71 8.53 -4.25
N SER A 51 -0.01 9.11 -5.21
CA SER A 51 -1.22 8.52 -5.80
C SER A 51 -0.94 7.13 -6.40
N GLN A 52 0.12 7.00 -7.20
CA GLN A 52 0.53 5.70 -7.77
C GLN A 52 0.88 4.67 -6.69
N PHE A 53 1.53 5.12 -5.61
CA PHE A 53 1.85 4.27 -4.46
C PHE A 53 0.57 3.78 -3.76
N LEU A 54 -0.41 4.67 -3.55
CA LEU A 54 -1.71 4.31 -2.97
C LEU A 54 -2.49 3.32 -3.86
N THR A 55 -2.54 3.54 -5.18
CA THR A 55 -3.15 2.59 -6.14
C THR A 55 -2.51 1.21 -6.10
N SER A 56 -1.17 1.18 -5.99
CA SER A 56 -0.42 -0.08 -5.93
C SER A 56 -0.72 -0.83 -4.63
N LEU A 57 -0.76 -0.11 -3.50
CA LEU A 57 -1.16 -0.67 -2.22
C LEU A 57 -2.60 -1.20 -2.24
N GLU A 58 -3.54 -0.42 -2.79
CA GLU A 58 -4.94 -0.83 -2.95
C GLU A 58 -5.02 -2.14 -3.73
N SER A 59 -4.36 -2.22 -4.88
CA SER A 59 -4.35 -3.41 -5.74
C SER A 59 -3.79 -4.64 -5.02
N ILE A 60 -2.68 -4.50 -4.29
CA ILE A 60 -2.05 -5.59 -3.54
C ILE A 60 -2.99 -6.11 -2.45
N PHE A 61 -3.61 -5.22 -1.69
CA PHE A 61 -4.53 -5.62 -0.62
C PHE A 61 -5.83 -6.22 -1.17
N GLN A 62 -6.36 -5.71 -2.28
CA GLN A 62 -7.53 -6.29 -2.96
C GLN A 62 -7.22 -7.70 -3.46
N GLU A 63 -6.08 -7.92 -4.11
CA GLU A 63 -5.68 -9.24 -4.58
C GLU A 63 -5.39 -10.22 -3.44
N ALA A 64 -4.77 -9.76 -2.36
CA ALA A 64 -4.59 -10.56 -1.16
C ALA A 64 -5.93 -10.98 -0.55
N PHE A 65 -6.87 -10.05 -0.43
CA PHE A 65 -8.21 -10.33 0.07
C PHE A 65 -8.96 -11.33 -0.82
N LYS A 66 -8.87 -11.22 -2.16
CA LYS A 66 -9.44 -12.21 -3.10
C LYS A 66 -8.82 -13.61 -2.96
N ARG A 67 -7.64 -13.73 -2.37
CA ARG A 67 -6.96 -15.00 -2.11
C ARG A 67 -7.11 -15.46 -0.65
N ASN A 68 -7.98 -14.81 0.12
CA ASN A 68 -8.15 -15.03 1.56
C ASN A 68 -6.83 -14.86 2.36
N LEU A 69 -5.95 -13.97 1.88
CA LEU A 69 -4.73 -13.56 2.57
C LEU A 69 -5.01 -12.29 3.35
N HIS A 70 -4.96 -12.40 4.67
CA HIS A 70 -5.39 -11.33 5.56
C HIS A 70 -4.20 -10.41 5.93
N LEU A 71 -3.98 -9.37 5.11
CA LEU A 71 -2.85 -8.46 5.27
C LEU A 71 -3.12 -7.29 6.21
N ARG A 72 -2.03 -6.83 6.84
CA ARG A 72 -1.95 -5.60 7.65
C ARG A 72 -0.74 -4.81 7.16
N GLY A 73 -0.92 -3.51 6.92
CA GLY A 73 0.10 -2.64 6.35
C GLY A 73 0.30 -1.38 7.18
N GLY A 74 1.55 -0.94 7.30
CA GLY A 74 1.91 0.34 7.87
C GLY A 74 2.60 1.20 6.83
N VAL A 75 2.21 2.47 6.71
CA VAL A 75 2.85 3.43 5.81
C VAL A 75 3.46 4.56 6.63
N SER A 76 4.72 4.90 6.34
CA SER A 76 5.48 5.95 7.02
C SER A 76 6.27 6.76 6.00
N TYR A 77 6.70 7.95 6.40
CA TYR A 77 7.46 8.85 5.54
C TYR A 77 8.66 9.44 6.28
N GLY A 78 9.76 9.61 5.56
CA GLY A 78 10.98 10.21 6.06
C GLY A 78 12.20 9.76 5.25
N GLU A 79 13.36 10.14 5.72
CA GLU A 79 14.63 9.80 5.07
C GLU A 79 15.03 8.34 5.33
N CYS A 80 15.56 7.70 4.30
CA CYS A 80 16.12 6.36 4.39
C CYS A 80 17.35 6.24 3.48
N TYR A 81 18.28 5.40 3.91
CA TYR A 81 19.40 4.94 3.12
C TYR A 81 19.00 3.64 2.43
N ILE A 82 19.23 3.58 1.13
CA ILE A 82 18.99 2.39 0.31
C ILE A 82 20.31 2.08 -0.38
N SER A 83 20.97 1.00 0.03
CA SER A 83 22.16 0.50 -0.66
C SER A 83 21.76 -0.67 -1.55
N PRO A 84 21.99 -0.64 -2.87
CA PRO A 84 21.96 -1.85 -3.67
C PRO A 84 23.21 -2.66 -3.30
N GLU A 85 23.04 -3.81 -2.67
CA GLU A 85 24.09 -4.80 -2.57
C GLU A 85 24.14 -5.52 -3.92
N SER A 86 25.16 -5.20 -4.70
CA SER A 86 25.55 -5.98 -5.87
C SER A 86 26.23 -7.24 -5.35
N GLY A 87 25.49 -8.34 -5.23
CA GLY A 87 26.13 -9.65 -5.19
C GLY A 87 26.96 -9.83 -6.45
N GLU A 88 28.12 -10.51 -6.34
CA GLU A 88 28.98 -10.83 -7.50
C GLU A 88 28.22 -11.63 -8.59
N ASP A 89 27.10 -12.24 -8.21
CA ASP A 89 26.10 -12.78 -9.12
C ASP A 89 24.99 -11.76 -9.38
N SER A 90 24.94 -11.22 -10.60
CA SER A 90 23.96 -10.24 -11.12
C SER A 90 22.49 -10.71 -11.14
N ILE A 91 22.16 -11.76 -10.39
CA ILE A 91 20.85 -12.40 -10.31
C ILE A 91 20.12 -12.02 -9.00
N LYS A 92 20.84 -11.51 -7.98
CA LYS A 92 20.24 -11.05 -6.72
C LYS A 92 20.75 -9.67 -6.35
N ILE A 93 19.94 -8.66 -6.64
CA ILE A 93 20.11 -7.32 -6.05
C ILE A 93 19.37 -7.36 -4.71
N GLU A 94 20.11 -7.46 -3.61
CA GLU A 94 19.53 -7.25 -2.28
C GLU A 94 19.64 -5.75 -1.97
N HIS A 95 18.54 -5.07 -1.65
CA HIS A 95 18.66 -3.70 -1.16
C HIS A 95 18.64 -3.69 0.36
N ILE A 96 19.64 -3.05 0.94
CA ILE A 96 19.68 -2.74 2.36
C ILE A 96 18.92 -1.43 2.56
N LEU A 97 17.76 -1.49 3.22
CA LEU A 97 16.99 -0.32 3.63
C LEU A 97 17.23 -0.02 5.12
N ILE A 98 17.84 1.11 5.40
CA ILE A 98 18.06 1.61 6.76
C ILE A 98 17.39 2.96 6.89
N GLY A 99 16.45 3.07 7.81
CA GLY A 99 15.80 4.34 8.08
C GLY A 99 14.72 4.21 9.13
N ARG A 100 14.44 5.35 9.76
CA ARG A 100 13.33 5.47 10.71
C ARG A 100 11.98 5.07 10.08
N PRO A 101 11.65 5.44 8.82
CA PRO A 101 10.39 5.05 8.20
C PRO A 101 10.14 3.54 8.24
N PHE A 102 11.13 2.71 7.88
CA PHE A 102 10.99 1.26 7.92
C PHE A 102 10.53 0.76 9.31
N THR A 103 11.23 1.19 10.37
CA THR A 103 10.87 0.76 11.73
C THR A 103 9.51 1.28 12.17
N GLU A 104 9.10 2.45 11.70
CA GLU A 104 7.80 3.07 11.99
C GLU A 104 6.66 2.34 11.26
N ALA A 105 6.83 1.98 9.99
CA ALA A 105 5.90 1.17 9.22
C ALA A 105 5.68 -0.22 9.87
N VAL A 106 6.75 -0.91 10.25
CA VAL A 106 6.66 -2.21 10.92
C VAL A 106 5.97 -2.09 12.28
N LYS A 107 6.29 -1.06 13.06
CA LYS A 107 5.58 -0.80 14.32
C LYS A 107 4.09 -0.55 14.07
N MET A 108 3.76 0.23 13.04
CA MET A 108 2.37 0.53 12.70
C MET A 108 1.58 -0.71 12.31
N GLU A 109 2.14 -1.63 11.52
CA GLU A 109 1.54 -2.95 11.24
C GLU A 109 1.27 -3.72 12.54
N ARG A 110 2.26 -3.78 13.43
CA ARG A 110 2.17 -4.55 14.68
C ARG A 110 1.16 -3.99 15.66
N LEU A 111 0.89 -2.69 15.65
CA LEU A 111 -0.07 -2.03 16.53
C LEU A 111 -1.53 -2.29 16.12
N GLN A 112 -1.79 -2.56 14.85
CA GLN A 112 -3.13 -2.76 14.32
C GLN A 112 -3.78 -4.04 14.82
N SER A 113 -5.07 -3.94 15.15
CA SER A 113 -5.96 -5.04 15.52
C SER A 113 -7.11 -5.22 14.52
N TRP A 114 -6.87 -4.91 13.25
CA TRP A 114 -7.78 -5.08 12.11
C TRP A 114 -6.96 -5.37 10.84
N MET A 115 -7.60 -5.72 9.72
CA MET A 115 -6.96 -5.80 8.40
C MET A 115 -7.03 -4.49 7.65
N GLY A 116 -5.99 -4.16 6.89
CA GLY A 116 -5.94 -2.95 6.09
C GLY A 116 -4.63 -2.21 6.25
N VAL A 117 -4.62 -0.95 5.85
CA VAL A 117 -3.42 -0.10 5.88
C VAL A 117 -3.64 1.06 6.84
N ALA A 118 -2.67 1.31 7.71
CA ALA A 118 -2.67 2.49 8.55
C ALA A 118 -1.45 3.37 8.27
N PHE A 119 -1.66 4.69 8.30
CA PHE A 119 -0.60 5.67 8.17
C PHE A 119 0.00 5.98 9.55
N HIS A 120 1.32 6.02 9.61
CA HIS A 120 2.08 6.45 10.79
C HIS A 120 1.97 7.99 10.96
N PRO A 121 2.03 8.55 12.18
CA PRO A 121 1.93 10.00 12.42
C PRO A 121 2.95 10.88 11.66
N SER A 122 4.05 10.30 11.17
CA SER A 122 4.97 11.00 10.26
C SER A 122 4.31 11.45 8.95
N MET A 123 3.18 10.86 8.59
CA MET A 123 2.39 11.19 7.40
C MET A 123 1.37 12.31 7.67
N SER A 124 1.07 12.67 8.92
CA SER A 124 -0.09 13.52 9.26
C SER A 124 -0.08 14.85 8.51
N GLU A 125 1.03 15.59 8.59
CA GLU A 125 1.15 16.89 7.93
C GLU A 125 0.97 16.77 6.41
N TYR A 126 1.53 15.72 5.80
CA TYR A 126 1.43 15.51 4.37
C TYR A 126 0.01 15.13 3.94
N LEU A 127 -0.66 14.23 4.69
CA LEU A 127 -2.04 13.84 4.45
C LEU A 127 -3.01 15.01 4.63
N GLU A 128 -2.76 15.90 5.59
CA GLU A 128 -3.61 17.08 5.80
C GLU A 128 -3.53 18.09 4.66
N LYS A 129 -2.36 18.23 4.03
CA LYS A 129 -2.11 19.17 2.94
C LYS A 129 -2.35 18.58 1.55
N SER A 130 -2.47 17.25 1.43
CA SER A 130 -2.60 16.60 0.14
C SER A 130 -4.04 16.63 -0.39
N THR A 131 -4.19 16.87 -1.68
CA THR A 131 -5.46 16.73 -2.40
C THR A 131 -5.98 15.28 -2.38
N LEU A 132 -5.07 14.31 -2.22
CA LEU A 132 -5.39 12.89 -2.16
C LEU A 132 -6.14 12.49 -0.89
N LYS A 133 -6.22 13.36 0.12
CA LYS A 133 -6.98 13.13 1.35
C LYS A 133 -8.43 12.74 1.05
N GLU A 134 -9.05 13.35 0.05
CA GLU A 134 -10.44 13.08 -0.36
C GLU A 134 -10.64 11.68 -0.93
N SER A 135 -9.55 11.06 -1.42
CA SER A 135 -9.57 9.69 -1.95
C SER A 135 -9.33 8.63 -0.87
N LEU A 136 -8.96 9.04 0.35
CA LEU A 136 -8.77 8.14 1.48
C LEU A 136 -10.07 7.96 2.26
N ILE A 137 -10.18 6.82 2.93
CA ILE A 137 -11.34 6.48 3.73
C ILE A 137 -11.09 6.93 5.16
N GLU A 138 -11.94 7.80 5.69
CA GLU A 138 -11.88 8.16 7.10
C GLU A 138 -12.32 6.98 7.96
N TYR A 139 -11.42 6.46 8.79
CA TYR A 139 -11.67 5.33 9.66
C TYR A 139 -10.82 5.38 10.93
N LYS A 140 -11.44 5.07 12.06
CA LYS A 140 -10.74 4.94 13.35
C LYS A 140 -10.07 3.58 13.43
N ILE A 141 -8.81 3.51 13.02
CA ILE A 141 -8.00 2.29 13.02
C ILE A 141 -8.03 1.60 14.40
N PRO A 142 -8.55 0.36 14.50
CA PRO A 142 -8.48 -0.43 15.72
C PRO A 142 -7.03 -0.78 16.05
N LEU A 143 -6.59 -0.43 17.26
CA LEU A 143 -5.26 -0.74 17.77
C LEU A 143 -5.33 -1.82 18.87
N LYS A 144 -4.18 -2.39 19.22
CA LYS A 144 -4.07 -3.33 20.36
C LYS A 144 -4.16 -2.58 21.68
N ASP A 145 -4.79 -3.21 22.66
CA ASP A 145 -4.92 -2.66 24.02
C ASP A 145 -3.50 -2.39 24.56
N ASN A 146 -3.26 -1.18 25.07
CA ASN A 146 -1.96 -0.62 25.48
C ASN A 146 -1.10 0.06 24.40
N SER A 147 -1.59 0.28 23.17
CA SER A 147 -0.91 1.17 22.22
C SER A 147 -0.97 2.62 22.73
N CYS A 148 0.20 3.22 23.00
CA CYS A 148 0.30 4.56 23.57
C CYS A 148 -0.30 5.65 22.63
N THR A 149 -0.88 6.67 23.27
CA THR A 149 -1.90 7.65 22.84
C THR A 149 -1.43 8.72 21.84
N LYS A 150 -0.65 8.39 20.81
CA LYS A 150 -0.47 9.35 19.71
C LYS A 150 -1.74 9.40 18.86
N GLU A 151 -2.15 10.60 18.47
CA GLU A 151 -3.18 10.75 17.45
C GLU A 151 -2.65 10.20 16.13
N PHE A 152 -3.21 9.08 15.70
CA PHE A 152 -2.93 8.49 14.40
C PHE A 152 -3.80 9.18 13.34
N PRO A 153 -3.30 9.35 12.11
CA PRO A 153 -4.14 9.70 10.98
C PRO A 153 -5.38 8.79 10.94
N LYS A 154 -6.57 9.40 10.90
CA LYS A 154 -7.85 8.68 10.87
C LYS A 154 -8.21 8.29 9.43
N TYR A 155 -7.23 7.87 8.66
CA TYR A 155 -7.41 7.56 7.23
C TYR A 155 -6.81 6.18 6.91
N THR A 156 -7.42 5.49 5.96
CA THR A 156 -6.95 4.25 5.35
C THR A 156 -7.17 4.32 3.84
N ILE A 157 -6.51 3.43 3.09
CA ILE A 157 -6.81 3.23 1.67
C ILE A 157 -8.08 2.39 1.49
N ALA A 158 -8.69 2.48 0.29
CA ALA A 158 -9.83 1.68 -0.16
C ALA A 158 -9.43 0.27 -0.58
N TRP A 159 -9.05 -0.57 0.38
CA TRP A 159 -8.53 -1.90 0.06
C TRP A 159 -9.60 -2.98 -0.20
N VAL A 160 -10.87 -2.69 0.08
CA VAL A 160 -12.04 -3.53 -0.22
C VAL A 160 -13.27 -2.66 -0.44
N ASP A 161 -14.12 -3.06 -1.37
CA ASP A 161 -15.45 -2.48 -1.53
C ASP A 161 -16.45 -3.23 -0.64
N ALA A 162 -16.88 -2.60 0.44
CA ALA A 162 -17.82 -3.21 1.38
C ALA A 162 -19.26 -3.29 0.84
N SER A 163 -19.59 -2.56 -0.22
CA SER A 163 -20.89 -2.65 -0.89
C SER A 163 -21.02 -3.92 -1.74
N MET A 164 -19.90 -4.56 -2.11
CA MET A 164 -19.90 -5.76 -2.92
C MET A 164 -20.22 -7.01 -2.10
N GLU A 165 -21.31 -7.70 -2.47
CA GLU A 165 -21.73 -8.97 -1.85
C GLU A 165 -20.61 -10.03 -1.90
N THR A 166 -19.83 -10.06 -2.97
CA THR A 166 -18.70 -10.99 -3.12
C THR A 166 -17.62 -10.78 -2.07
N HIS A 167 -17.32 -9.53 -1.70
CA HIS A 167 -16.39 -9.22 -0.63
C HIS A 167 -16.95 -9.60 0.74
N ARG A 168 -18.24 -9.33 0.98
CA ARG A 168 -18.93 -9.75 2.21
C ARG A 168 -18.88 -11.27 2.39
N LYS A 169 -19.21 -12.04 1.34
CA LYS A 169 -19.16 -13.51 1.36
C LYS A 169 -17.77 -14.05 1.70
N ARG A 170 -16.70 -13.46 1.15
CA ARG A 170 -15.32 -13.84 1.47
C ARG A 170 -15.02 -13.63 2.95
N PHE A 171 -15.50 -12.52 3.49
CA PHE A 171 -15.35 -12.22 4.90
C PHE A 171 -16.05 -13.26 5.79
N ASP A 172 -17.28 -13.62 5.44
CA ASP A 172 -18.07 -14.61 6.19
C ASP A 172 -17.39 -15.99 6.17
N GLN A 173 -16.71 -16.34 5.08
CA GLN A 173 -15.93 -17.57 4.91
C GLN A 173 -14.59 -17.60 5.65
N TRP A 174 -14.13 -16.47 6.19
CA TRP A 174 -12.85 -16.41 6.90
C TRP A 174 -12.91 -17.25 8.19
N GLN A 175 -12.22 -18.40 8.21
CA GLN A 175 -12.03 -19.21 9.41
C GLN A 175 -10.84 -18.71 10.23
N THR A 176 -11.03 -18.57 11.55
CA THR A 176 -10.01 -18.11 12.49
C THR A 176 -9.53 -19.29 13.34
N GLU A 177 -8.24 -19.35 13.60
CA GLU A 177 -7.58 -20.45 14.33
C GLU A 177 -7.38 -20.12 15.81
N ASN A 178 -7.42 -18.83 16.16
CA ASN A 178 -7.14 -18.37 17.51
C ASN A 178 -7.89 -17.07 17.86
N PRO A 179 -8.04 -16.74 19.16
CA PRO A 179 -8.76 -15.55 19.60
C PRO A 179 -8.21 -14.23 19.05
N ARG A 180 -6.91 -14.19 18.74
CA ARG A 180 -6.29 -12.99 18.15
C ARG A 180 -6.79 -12.78 16.72
N GLN A 181 -6.85 -13.82 15.90
CA GLN A 181 -7.40 -13.74 14.54
C GLN A 181 -8.90 -13.39 14.58
N GLU A 182 -9.66 -13.94 15.54
CA GLU A 182 -11.07 -13.59 15.72
C GLU A 182 -11.27 -12.11 16.09
N LYS A 183 -10.42 -11.54 16.95
CA LYS A 183 -10.43 -10.10 17.25
C LYS A 183 -10.15 -9.26 16.00
N ILE A 184 -9.17 -9.65 15.18
CA ILE A 184 -8.85 -8.96 13.91
C ILE A 184 -10.05 -9.05 12.96
N LYS A 185 -10.65 -10.23 12.83
CA LYS A 185 -11.84 -10.46 12.01
C LYS A 185 -12.99 -9.55 12.47
N SER A 186 -13.39 -9.61 13.73
CA SER A 186 -14.46 -8.78 14.29
C SER A 186 -14.23 -7.27 14.06
N ASN A 187 -13.02 -6.78 14.28
CA ASN A 187 -12.69 -5.37 14.03
C ASN A 187 -12.71 -5.01 12.54
N THR A 188 -12.38 -5.95 11.65
CA THR A 188 -12.47 -5.73 10.21
C THR A 188 -13.92 -5.72 9.73
N ILE A 189 -14.83 -6.51 10.32
CA ILE A 189 -16.28 -6.41 10.01
C ILE A 189 -16.80 -5.00 10.31
N LYS A 190 -16.42 -4.43 11.46
CA LYS A 190 -16.84 -3.07 11.83
C LYS A 190 -16.44 -2.05 10.79
N TYR A 191 -15.28 -2.21 10.15
CA TYR A 191 -14.89 -1.37 9.02
C TYR A 191 -15.88 -1.48 7.86
N PHE A 192 -16.28 -2.69 7.46
CA PHE A 192 -17.29 -2.86 6.40
C PHE A 192 -18.61 -2.17 6.78
N GLU A 193 -19.08 -2.34 8.00
CA GLU A 193 -20.33 -1.75 8.49
C GLU A 193 -20.27 -0.21 8.54
N GLU A 194 -19.17 0.35 9.04
CA GLU A 194 -18.94 1.81 9.07
C GLU A 194 -18.70 2.40 7.67
N TYR A 195 -18.03 1.67 6.78
CA TYR A 195 -17.71 2.14 5.43
C TYR A 195 -18.96 2.17 4.54
N ILE A 196 -19.80 1.12 4.58
CA ILE A 196 -21.08 1.07 3.86
C ILE A 196 -22.00 2.23 4.24
N THR A 197 -21.98 2.64 5.51
CA THR A 197 -22.88 3.67 6.04
C THR A 197 -22.42 5.10 5.76
N ARG A 198 -21.11 5.33 5.57
CA ARG A 198 -20.54 6.68 5.45
C ARG A 198 -20.32 7.15 4.02
N ASN A 199 -20.12 6.26 3.05
CA ASN A 199 -19.87 6.65 1.65
C ASN A 199 -20.45 5.60 0.67
N PRO A 200 -21.53 5.88 -0.09
CA PRO A 200 -21.81 5.13 -1.30
C PRO A 200 -20.64 5.30 -2.30
N PRO A 201 -20.37 4.32 -3.18
CA PRO A 201 -19.04 4.09 -3.73
C PRO A 201 -18.63 5.24 -4.65
N LEU A 202 -17.65 6.03 -4.23
CA LEU A 202 -16.98 6.98 -5.12
C LEU A 202 -15.48 6.75 -5.12
N ARG A 203 -15.07 6.20 -6.27
CA ARG A 203 -13.78 6.27 -6.96
C ARG A 203 -12.60 5.63 -6.24
N HIS A 204 -12.37 4.36 -6.62
CA HIS A 204 -11.05 3.73 -6.61
C HIS A 204 -9.95 4.72 -6.95
N ILE A 205 -8.89 4.75 -6.13
CA ILE A 205 -7.66 5.48 -6.46
C ILE A 205 -7.03 4.69 -7.61
N GLY A 206 -7.40 4.99 -8.85
CA GLY A 206 -6.88 4.29 -10.02
C GLY A 206 -7.90 3.79 -11.03
N SER A 207 -9.18 4.20 -10.97
CA SER A 207 -10.00 4.13 -12.18
C SER A 207 -9.41 5.12 -13.20
N ILE A 208 -8.43 4.65 -13.98
CA ILE A 208 -8.27 5.09 -15.35
C ILE A 208 -9.68 4.97 -15.93
N VAL A 209 -10.29 6.11 -16.19
CA VAL A 209 -11.45 6.17 -17.07
C VAL A 209 -10.92 5.72 -18.43
N LEU A 210 -10.96 4.40 -18.69
CA LEU A 210 -11.00 3.93 -20.05
C LEU A 210 -12.38 4.34 -20.53
N ASN A 211 -12.42 5.46 -21.26
CA ASN A 211 -13.57 5.79 -22.08
C ASN A 211 -13.88 4.55 -22.94
N PRO A 212 -15.07 3.95 -22.85
CA PRO A 212 -15.45 2.86 -23.74
C PRO A 212 -15.82 3.36 -25.15
N ASP A 213 -15.85 4.67 -25.36
CA ASP A 213 -16.27 5.25 -26.64
C ASP A 213 -15.08 5.83 -27.40
N HIS A 214 -14.42 4.97 -28.19
CA HIS A 214 -13.79 5.31 -29.47
C HIS A 214 -13.58 4.02 -30.26
N ASP A 215 -14.66 3.58 -30.93
CA ASP A 215 -14.57 2.99 -32.27
C ASP A 215 -14.17 4.08 -33.28
#